data_AF-A0A0G0KVX1-F1
#
_entry.id   AF-A0A0G0KVX1-F1
#
_cell.length_a   1.000
_cell.length_b   1.000
_cell.length_c   1.000
_cell.angle_alpha   90.00
_cell.angle_beta   90.00
_cell.angle_gamma   90.00
#
_symmetry.space_group_name_H-M   'P 1'
#
loop_
_entity.id
_entity.type
_entity.pdbx_description
1 polymer ?
#
loop_
_entity_poly.entity_id
_entity_poly.type
_entity_poly.pdbx_seq_one_letter_code
_entity_poly.pdbx_strand_id
1 'polypeptide(L)'
;MHIKSHLTFQIIIKHTVGSQFVRAIDSISANIAEGFGRYNKKDKISFYRIARASSYESLDWLEKSKKRHIISAIEYEYIFKILKEMPREINSLIKYTNNNLKI
;
A
#
# COMPACT_ATOMS: atom_id res chain seq x y z
N MET A 1 -9.56 -29.66 -21.27
CA MET A 1 -9.22 -28.30 -21.82
C MET A 1 -9.43 -27.16 -20.80
N HIS A 2 -10.30 -27.29 -19.79
CA HIS A 2 -10.61 -26.22 -18.81
C HIS A 2 -9.54 -25.91 -17.74
N ILE A 3 -8.63 -26.83 -17.43
CA ILE A 3 -7.60 -26.61 -16.40
C ILE A 3 -6.51 -25.64 -16.88
N LYS A 4 -6.14 -25.71 -18.17
CA LYS A 4 -5.12 -24.82 -18.76
C LYS A 4 -5.58 -23.35 -18.75
N SER A 5 -6.86 -23.07 -19.04
CA SER A 5 -7.37 -21.69 -19.05
C SER A 5 -7.40 -21.06 -17.66
N HIS A 6 -7.78 -21.83 -16.63
CA HIS A 6 -7.75 -21.35 -15.25
C HIS A 6 -6.31 -21.06 -14.78
N LEU A 7 -5.36 -21.95 -15.08
CA LEU A 7 -3.95 -21.75 -14.73
C LEU A 7 -3.35 -20.52 -15.44
N THR A 8 -3.63 -20.33 -16.73
CA THR A 8 -3.21 -19.14 -17.48
C THR A 8 -3.80 -17.85 -16.89
N PHE A 9 -5.08 -17.87 -16.50
CA PHE A 9 -5.73 -16.71 -15.88
C PHE A 9 -5.11 -16.34 -14.52
N GLN A 10 -4.83 -17.33 -13.66
CA GLN A 10 -4.17 -17.11 -12.37
C GLN A 10 -2.76 -16.53 -12.54
N ILE A 11 -2.00 -17.02 -13.52
CA ILE A 11 -0.67 -16.48 -13.86
C ILE A 11 -0.79 -15.01 -14.27
N ILE A 12 -1.73 -14.67 -15.17
CA ILE A 12 -1.94 -13.28 -15.61
C ILE A 12 -2.28 -12.37 -14.43
N ILE A 13 -3.18 -12.79 -13.53
CA ILE A 13 -3.52 -12.00 -12.32
C ILE A 13 -2.28 -11.77 -11.46
N LYS A 14 -1.51 -12.82 -11.18
CA LYS A 14 -0.30 -12.74 -10.35
C LYS A 14 0.72 -11.76 -10.91
N HIS A 15 0.97 -11.81 -12.22
CA HIS A 15 1.96 -10.96 -12.89
C HIS A 15 1.45 -9.55 -13.26
N THR A 16 0.17 -9.26 -13.04
CA THR A 16 -0.41 -7.93 -13.30
C THR A 16 -0.86 -7.30 -11.98
N VAL A 17 -2.15 -7.37 -11.67
CA VAL A 17 -2.77 -6.76 -10.49
C VAL A 17 -2.12 -7.26 -9.20
N GLY A 18 -1.90 -8.57 -9.06
CA GLY A 18 -1.33 -9.14 -7.84
C GLY A 18 0.04 -8.56 -7.51
N SER A 19 0.96 -8.59 -8.47
CA SER A 19 2.31 -8.04 -8.28
C SER A 19 2.32 -6.54 -8.00
N GLN A 20 1.48 -5.75 -8.68
CA GLN A 20 1.42 -4.30 -8.47
C GLN A 20 0.79 -3.96 -7.11
N PHE A 21 -0.24 -4.72 -6.71
CA PHE A 21 -0.88 -4.53 -5.42
C PHE A 21 0.08 -4.83 -4.27
N VAL A 22 0.77 -5.97 -4.31
CA VAL A 22 1.76 -6.34 -3.28
C VAL A 22 2.87 -5.31 -3.20
N ARG A 23 3.43 -4.86 -4.33
CA ARG A 23 4.46 -3.82 -4.35
C ARG A 23 3.98 -2.50 -3.73
N ALA A 24 2.76 -2.07 -4.04
CA ALA A 24 2.19 -0.87 -3.47
C ALA A 24 2.03 -0.99 -1.94
N ILE A 25 1.57 -2.14 -1.44
CA ILE A 25 1.45 -2.40 0.00
C ILE A 25 2.82 -2.40 0.67
N ASP A 26 3.78 -3.17 0.16
CA ASP A 26 5.12 -3.32 0.75
C ASP A 26 5.87 -1.97 0.77
N SER A 27 5.64 -1.13 -0.25
CA SER A 27 6.17 0.22 -0.34
C SER A 27 5.76 1.11 0.84
N ILE A 28 4.58 0.91 1.44
CA ILE A 28 4.15 1.67 2.62
C ILE A 28 5.12 1.45 3.78
N SER A 29 5.34 0.20 4.16
CA SER A 29 6.24 -0.14 5.27
C SER A 29 7.70 0.16 4.94
N ALA A 30 8.13 -0.09 3.69
CA ALA A 30 9.50 0.19 3.25
C ALA A 30 9.84 1.69 3.39
N ASN A 31 8.95 2.57 2.92
CA ASN A 31 9.16 4.01 3.04
C ASN A 31 9.04 4.52 4.48
N ILE A 32 8.19 3.91 5.34
CA ILE A 32 8.20 4.24 6.77
C ILE A 32 9.55 3.88 7.40
N ALA A 33 10.07 2.68 7.14
CA ALA A 33 11.35 2.23 7.68
C ALA A 33 12.52 3.09 7.16
N GLU A 34 12.53 3.40 5.86
CA GLU A 34 13.56 4.24 5.25
C GLU A 34 13.53 5.67 5.80
N GLY A 35 12.33 6.26 5.90
CA GLY A 35 12.13 7.56 6.54
C GLY A 35 12.56 7.56 8.01
N PHE A 36 12.28 6.49 8.75
CA PHE A 36 12.74 6.34 10.13
C PHE A 36 14.28 6.33 10.24
N GLY A 37 14.98 5.76 9.27
CA GLY A 37 16.44 5.74 9.22
C GLY A 37 17.10 7.07 8.86
N ARG A 38 16.38 8.05 8.29
CA ARG A 38 16.98 9.34 7.88
C ARG A 38 17.34 10.22 9.08
N TYR A 39 18.41 11.01 8.97
CA TYR A 39 18.80 11.96 10.03
C TYR A 39 17.89 13.20 10.02
N ASN A 40 17.77 13.84 8.87
CA ASN A 40 17.14 15.16 8.76
C ASN A 40 15.62 15.07 8.75
N LYS A 41 14.95 15.95 9.50
CA LYS A 41 13.48 16.02 9.58
C LYS A 41 12.78 16.07 8.21
N LYS A 42 13.24 16.97 7.33
CA LYS A 42 12.62 17.15 6.00
C LYS A 42 12.73 15.88 5.16
N ASP A 43 13.84 15.16 5.30
CA ASP A 43 14.08 13.91 4.58
C ASP A 43 13.20 12.78 5.14
N LYS A 44 13.10 12.59 6.46
CA LYS A 44 12.15 11.63 7.06
C LYS A 44 10.73 11.81 6.52
N ILE A 45 10.27 13.07 6.47
CA ILE A 45 8.91 13.42 6.06
C ILE A 45 8.69 13.18 4.56
N SER A 46 9.73 13.29 3.71
CA SER A 46 9.61 12.99 2.27
C SER A 46 9.21 11.52 2.08
N PHE A 47 9.89 10.60 2.76
CA PHE A 47 9.59 9.17 2.77
C PHE A 47 8.20 8.87 3.35
N TYR A 48 7.81 9.50 4.46
CA TYR A 48 6.46 9.29 5.00
C TYR A 48 5.36 9.78 4.03
N ARG A 49 5.61 10.81 3.23
CA ARG A 49 4.67 11.22 2.17
C ARG A 49 4.59 10.20 1.04
N ILE A 50 5.70 9.56 0.69
CA ILE A 50 5.72 8.45 -0.29
C ILE A 50 4.92 7.27 0.26
N ALA A 51 5.13 6.88 1.52
CA ALA A 51 4.32 5.84 2.18
C ALA A 51 2.82 6.15 2.12
N ARG A 52 2.44 7.42 2.35
CA ARG A 52 1.06 7.86 2.22
C ARG A 52 0.55 7.73 0.78
N ALA A 53 1.35 8.10 -0.21
CA ALA A 53 0.97 7.93 -1.61
C ALA A 53 0.76 6.44 -1.97
N SER A 54 1.65 5.56 -1.53
CA SER A 54 1.52 4.10 -1.71
C SER A 54 0.27 3.52 -1.06
N SER A 55 -0.23 4.10 0.04
CA SER A 55 -1.52 3.68 0.63
C SER A 55 -2.72 3.96 -0.29
N TYR A 56 -2.73 5.10 -1.00
CA TYR A 56 -3.76 5.41 -1.98
C TYR A 56 -3.64 4.55 -3.23
N GLU A 57 -2.41 4.27 -3.69
CA GLU A 57 -2.17 3.34 -4.78
C GLU A 57 -2.66 1.92 -4.42
N SER A 58 -2.43 1.48 -3.17
CA SER A 58 -2.92 0.20 -2.66
C SER A 58 -4.46 0.14 -2.67
N LEU A 59 -5.14 1.23 -2.31
CA LEU A 59 -6.62 1.31 -2.39
C LEU A 59 -7.11 1.18 -3.84
N ASP A 60 -6.45 1.83 -4.81
CA ASP A 60 -6.80 1.70 -6.22
C ASP A 60 -6.61 0.26 -6.75
N TRP A 61 -5.52 -0.41 -6.36
CA TRP A 61 -5.33 -1.82 -6.69
C TRP A 61 -6.34 -2.75 -6.02
N LEU A 62 -6.77 -2.44 -4.80
CA LEU A 62 -7.83 -3.15 -4.10
C LEU A 62 -9.18 -3.02 -4.84
N GLU A 63 -9.54 -1.80 -5.27
CA GLU A 63 -10.73 -1.55 -6.09
C GLU A 63 -10.71 -2.33 -7.40
N LYS A 64 -9.58 -2.32 -8.11
CA LYS A 64 -9.40 -3.09 -9.35
C LYS A 64 -9.54 -4.60 -9.08
N SER A 65 -9.03 -5.08 -7.95
CA SER A 65 -9.14 -6.49 -7.56
C SER A 65 -10.58 -6.90 -7.31
N LYS A 66 -11.37 -6.06 -6.62
CA LYS A 66 -12.81 -6.27 -6.42
C LYS A 66 -13.57 -6.26 -7.75
N LYS A 67 -13.37 -5.24 -8.59
CA LYS A 67 -14.07 -5.10 -9.89
C LYS A 67 -13.78 -6.26 -10.85
N ARG A 68 -12.61 -6.90 -10.72
CA ARG A 68 -12.20 -8.07 -11.52
C ARG A 68 -12.55 -9.40 -10.87
N HIS A 69 -13.27 -9.39 -9.74
CA HIS A 69 -13.64 -10.58 -8.97
C HIS A 69 -12.43 -11.45 -8.59
N ILE A 70 -11.28 -10.81 -8.32
CA ILE A 70 -10.04 -11.49 -7.90
C ILE A 70 -10.09 -11.83 -6.40
N ILE A 71 -10.78 -11.00 -5.62
CA ILE A 71 -10.97 -11.17 -4.18
C ILE A 71 -12.47 -11.18 -3.85
N SER A 72 -12.82 -11.84 -2.76
CA SER A 72 -14.17 -11.83 -2.21
C SER A 72 -14.53 -10.49 -1.59
N ALA A 73 -15.83 -10.25 -1.39
CA ALA A 73 -16.31 -9.06 -0.68
C ALA A 73 -15.78 -8.99 0.76
N ILE A 74 -15.66 -10.15 1.44
CA ILE A 74 -15.15 -10.23 2.82
C ILE A 74 -13.68 -9.81 2.88
N GLU A 75 -12.84 -10.33 1.97
CA GLU A 75 -11.43 -9.94 1.86
C GLU A 75 -11.28 -8.46 1.52
N TYR A 76 -12.09 -7.96 0.59
CA TYR A 76 -12.10 -6.55 0.22
C TYR A 76 -12.40 -5.65 1.43
N GLU A 77 -13.48 -5.91 2.16
CA GLU A 77 -13.88 -5.07 3.30
C GLU A 77 -12.82 -5.09 4.41
N TYR A 78 -12.21 -6.26 4.66
CA TYR A 78 -11.12 -6.40 5.61
C TYR A 78 -9.91 -5.53 5.24
N ILE A 79 -9.42 -5.66 3.99
CA ILE A 79 -8.24 -4.91 3.54
C ILE A 79 -8.55 -3.41 3.41
N PHE A 80 -9.74 -3.06 2.91
CA PHE A 80 -10.17 -1.68 2.75
C PHE A 80 -10.17 -0.93 4.08
N LYS A 81 -10.70 -1.56 5.14
CA LYS A 81 -10.71 -0.98 6.49
C LYS A 81 -9.28 -0.64 6.98
N ILE A 82 -8.32 -1.52 6.73
CA ILE A 82 -6.92 -1.30 7.12
C ILE A 82 -6.32 -0.16 6.30
N LEU A 83 -6.40 -0.24 4.96
CA LEU A 83 -5.78 0.74 4.07
C LEU A 83 -6.38 2.15 4.22
N LYS A 84 -7.67 2.26 4.54
CA LYS A 84 -8.34 3.56 4.75
C LYS A 84 -7.83 4.30 5.99
N GLU A 85 -7.32 3.59 6.99
CA GLU A 85 -6.75 4.20 8.21
C GLU A 85 -5.29 4.66 8.01
N MET A 86 -4.53 4.01 7.11
CA MET A 86 -3.12 4.29 6.88
C MET A 86 -2.80 5.78 6.62
N PRO A 87 -3.53 6.53 5.76
CA PRO A 87 -3.25 7.94 5.55
C PRO A 87 -3.31 8.78 6.83
N ARG A 88 -4.24 8.47 7.74
CA ARG A 88 -4.42 9.18 9.01
C ARG A 88 -3.27 8.89 9.97
N GLU A 89 -2.86 7.63 10.07
CA GLU A 89 -1.73 7.21 10.91
C GLU A 89 -0.41 7.81 10.42
N ILE A 90 -0.16 7.75 9.11
CA ILE A 90 1.04 8.32 8.49
C ILE A 90 1.07 9.85 8.66
N ASN A 91 -0.08 10.54 8.52
CA ASN A 91 -0.16 11.97 8.79
C ASN A 91 0.12 12.29 10.27
N SER A 92 -0.33 11.43 11.18
CA SER A 92 -0.03 11.58 12.62
C SER A 92 1.48 11.43 12.88
N LEU A 93 2.14 10.47 12.21
CA LEU A 93 3.60 10.30 12.26
C LEU A 93 4.35 11.52 11.69
N ILE A 94 3.88 12.10 10.58
CA ILE A 94 4.43 13.34 10.00
C ILE A 94 4.28 14.50 11.00
N LYS A 95 3.09 14.67 11.61
CA LYS A 95 2.84 15.72 12.61
C LYS A 95 3.76 15.55 13.82
N TYR A 96 3.88 14.33 14.34
CA TYR A 96 4.78 14.01 15.44
C TYR A 96 6.23 14.37 15.10
N THR A 97 6.70 13.98 13.90
CA THR A 97 8.07 14.27 13.44
C THR A 97 8.31 15.76 13.29
N ASN A 98 7.34 16.52 12.77
CA ASN A 98 7.42 17.97 12.67
C ASN A 98 7.62 18.66 14.02
N ASN A 99 6.89 18.19 15.04
CA ASN A 99 6.83 18.80 16.36
C ASN A 99 8.01 18.41 17.25
N ASN A 100 8.47 17.17 17.17
CA ASN A 100 9.40 16.59 18.15
C ASN A 100 10.83 16.45 17.63
N LEU A 101 11.02 16.32 16.31
CA LEU A 101 12.37 16.35 15.75
C LEU A 101 12.82 17.81 15.66
N LYS A 102 13.50 18.27 16.72
CA LYS A 102 14.26 19.52 16.66
C LYS A 102 15.50 19.22 15.81
N ILE A 103 15.59 19.92 14.67
CA ILE A 103 16.88 20.09 13.98
C ILE A 103 17.67 21.07 14.84
#